data_AF-A0A1N5TRM8-F1
#
_entry.id   AF-A0A1N5TRM8-F1
#
_cell.length_a   1.000
_cell.length_b   1.000
_cell.length_c   1.000
_cell.angle_alpha   90.00
_cell.angle_beta   90.00
_cell.angle_gamma   90.00
#
_symmetry.space_group_name_H-M   'P 1'
#
loop_
_entity.id
_entity.type
_entity.pdbx_description
1 polymer ?
#
loop_
_entity_poly.entity_id
_entity_poly.type
_entity_poly.pdbx_seq_one_letter_code
_entity_poly.pdbx_strand_id
1 'polypeptide(L)'
;MSGDATLLTAGAAAGQRIRHGLLAGAEWAAPAAALALGVWALRRGDVADIGSLGLVTALRPELYVALALLTAGFLHGVFRTRPASDALLAAYVIVLVVLLFGAAPFIEPLPRMIPGWLHVGFADYIARTGETLPELDARFSWPGFFALTAMATRVAGMPDAMPLLAWAPVGFNLAYGIAVFRLARLTSPDARAAWLALWLFFPANWVGQDYLGPQAMNYLFYLVLLMMLLRWFRPGRRDGSHRERSPRSPLGLLLRLLLLPPRPLRLEPVTHRSSPASLVGLVAVVLAVFMASTVSHQLTPIAIVVCVGALVLVRRCTLRTLPVLFAVVLMAYISYGAVAYWAGHLDDMFGSVGNVGGTINHGAVQRVRGDEGHQTVVLLRLVLTLVVWGLAVVGAWRRMRRGHADLGLLTLAGAPFLLLAMQSYGGEIFLRVYAFALPFMAILLSALLVPAWPARRRVPAALLAGTLSTVLIAAFFVARYGNEAFEQVRPADHRAVEWLYAHAPAGVSFVSVTSNVPWRAQGVERYRYRPLGEDLGPTTVGAIEEEMRHNPKGAYLIITEGQFVFAESFLGKPRGWGENLEREVVDSGQFRLVYTNPEARVYVLASTSERGDR
;
A
#
# COMPACT_ATOMS: atom_id res chain seq x y z
N MET A 1 -36.18 -16.83 59.16
CA MET A 1 -36.40 -16.01 57.95
C MET A 1 -35.07 -15.56 57.31
N SER A 2 -34.12 -16.46 57.01
CA SER A 2 -32.85 -16.09 56.35
C SER A 2 -32.49 -16.94 55.11
N GLY A 3 -33.42 -17.78 54.63
CA GLY A 3 -33.23 -18.62 53.45
C GLY A 3 -33.72 -18.00 52.13
N ASP A 4 -34.76 -17.15 52.19
CA ASP A 4 -35.40 -16.60 50.98
C ASP A 4 -34.62 -15.45 50.33
N ALA A 5 -33.80 -14.72 51.10
CA ALA A 5 -33.00 -13.60 50.58
C ALA A 5 -31.82 -14.07 49.71
N THR A 6 -31.28 -15.26 49.95
CA THR A 6 -30.14 -15.84 49.21
C THR A 6 -30.56 -16.44 47.86
N LEU A 7 -31.79 -16.96 47.75
CA LEU A 7 -32.33 -17.49 46.49
C LEU A 7 -32.72 -16.37 45.50
N LEU A 8 -33.28 -15.26 46.00
CA LEU A 8 -33.63 -14.09 45.18
C LEU A 8 -32.40 -13.36 44.62
N THR A 9 -31.32 -13.27 45.40
CA THR A 9 -30.06 -12.63 44.96
C THR A 9 -29.30 -13.47 43.94
N ALA A 10 -29.33 -14.81 44.06
CA ALA A 10 -28.75 -15.72 43.06
C ALA A 10 -29.49 -15.67 41.72
N GLY A 11 -30.83 -15.63 41.74
CA GLY A 11 -31.67 -15.48 40.54
C GLY A 11 -31.47 -14.13 39.83
N ALA A 12 -31.34 -13.04 40.58
CA ALA A 12 -31.03 -11.71 40.04
C ALA A 12 -29.62 -11.66 39.39
N ALA A 13 -28.61 -12.28 40.03
CA ALA A 13 -27.25 -12.36 39.48
C ALA A 13 -27.14 -13.29 38.25
N ALA A 14 -27.97 -14.34 38.16
CA ALA A 14 -28.07 -15.20 36.98
C ALA A 14 -28.79 -14.47 35.82
N GLY A 15 -29.91 -13.79 36.10
CA GLY A 15 -30.65 -13.00 35.11
C GLY A 15 -29.84 -11.81 34.57
N GLN A 16 -29.02 -11.18 35.41
CA GLN A 16 -28.12 -10.10 35.00
C GLN A 16 -26.95 -10.62 34.15
N ARG A 17 -26.42 -11.81 34.45
CA ARG A 17 -25.42 -12.50 33.60
C ARG A 17 -25.99 -12.89 32.23
N ILE A 18 -27.21 -13.41 32.18
CA ILE A 18 -27.89 -13.77 30.93
C ILE A 18 -28.16 -12.51 30.09
N ARG A 19 -28.69 -11.42 30.70
CA ARG A 19 -28.87 -10.14 30.01
C ARG A 19 -27.55 -9.55 29.49
N HIS A 20 -26.48 -9.59 30.27
CA HIS A 20 -25.16 -9.15 29.81
C HIS A 20 -24.62 -10.03 28.68
N GLY A 21 -24.84 -11.34 28.71
CA GLY A 21 -24.48 -12.26 27.63
C GLY A 21 -25.26 -12.00 26.34
N LEU A 22 -26.57 -11.75 26.43
CA LEU A 22 -27.43 -11.42 25.29
C LEU A 22 -27.09 -10.06 24.68
N LEU A 23 -26.85 -9.04 25.51
CA LEU A 23 -26.42 -7.72 25.04
C LEU A 23 -25.02 -7.77 24.42
N ALA A 24 -24.10 -8.54 24.98
CA ALA A 24 -22.80 -8.77 24.37
C ALA A 24 -22.94 -9.48 23.02
N GLY A 25 -23.74 -10.54 22.93
CA GLY A 25 -24.04 -11.22 21.66
C GLY A 25 -24.65 -10.30 20.60
N ALA A 26 -25.55 -9.40 21.01
CA ALA A 26 -26.15 -8.40 20.12
C ALA A 26 -25.12 -7.38 19.60
N GLU A 27 -24.13 -6.98 20.41
CA GLU A 27 -23.05 -6.08 19.97
C GLU A 27 -22.15 -6.72 18.90
N TRP A 28 -21.91 -8.03 18.98
CA TRP A 28 -21.14 -8.78 17.98
C TRP A 28 -21.91 -9.07 16.68
N ALA A 29 -23.25 -8.99 16.72
CA ALA A 29 -24.08 -9.18 15.54
C ALA A 29 -23.86 -8.09 14.48
N ALA A 30 -23.54 -6.85 14.89
CA ALA A 30 -23.37 -5.73 13.99
C ALA A 30 -22.20 -5.88 13.00
N PRO A 31 -20.94 -6.12 13.43
CA PRO A 31 -19.83 -6.34 12.49
C PRO A 31 -20.03 -7.61 11.65
N ALA A 32 -20.63 -8.66 12.21
CA ALA A 32 -20.94 -9.89 11.47
C ALA A 32 -22.00 -9.67 10.37
N ALA A 33 -23.07 -8.94 10.67
CA ALA A 33 -24.11 -8.60 9.71
C ALA A 33 -23.59 -7.66 8.61
N ALA A 34 -22.76 -6.67 8.97
CA ALA A 34 -22.10 -5.80 8.00
C ALA A 34 -21.15 -6.59 7.08
N LEU A 35 -20.39 -7.55 7.63
CA LEU A 35 -19.55 -8.42 6.82
C LEU A 35 -20.38 -9.28 5.86
N ALA A 36 -21.44 -9.93 6.35
CA ALA A 36 -22.29 -10.80 5.53
C ALA A 36 -22.97 -10.00 4.41
N LEU A 37 -23.56 -8.84 4.73
CA LEU A 37 -24.20 -7.96 3.76
C LEU A 37 -23.18 -7.41 2.75
N GLY A 38 -22.02 -6.97 3.22
CA GLY A 38 -20.97 -6.40 2.37
C GLY A 38 -20.37 -7.43 1.42
N VAL A 39 -20.07 -8.64 1.89
CA VAL A 39 -19.57 -9.75 1.04
C VAL A 39 -20.65 -10.18 0.03
N TRP A 40 -21.91 -10.27 0.47
CA TRP A 40 -23.03 -10.57 -0.43
C TRP A 40 -23.19 -9.51 -1.52
N ALA A 41 -23.04 -8.23 -1.18
CA ALA A 41 -23.08 -7.13 -2.14
C ALA A 41 -21.91 -7.18 -3.12
N LEU A 42 -20.68 -7.42 -2.64
CA LEU A 42 -19.47 -7.50 -3.47
C LEU A 42 -19.54 -8.68 -4.47
N ARG A 43 -19.98 -9.87 -4.04
CA ARG A 43 -20.14 -11.04 -4.93
C ARG A 43 -21.17 -10.87 -6.04
N ARG A 44 -21.98 -9.81 -5.98
CA ARG A 44 -22.99 -9.46 -6.99
C ARG A 44 -22.55 -8.29 -7.87
N GLY A 45 -21.35 -7.74 -7.65
CA GLY A 45 -20.74 -6.82 -8.61
C GLY A 45 -20.34 -7.56 -9.88
N ASP A 46 -20.50 -6.91 -11.03
CA ASP A 46 -20.10 -7.46 -12.33
C ASP A 46 -18.83 -6.75 -12.82
N VAL A 47 -17.87 -7.52 -13.28
CA VAL A 47 -16.62 -7.02 -13.87
C VAL A 47 -16.91 -6.22 -15.15
N ALA A 48 -17.96 -6.58 -15.88
CA ALA A 48 -18.39 -5.87 -17.09
C ALA A 48 -18.86 -4.43 -16.80
N ASP A 49 -19.27 -4.13 -15.57
CA ASP A 49 -19.72 -2.81 -15.15
C ASP A 49 -18.55 -1.88 -14.75
N ILE A 50 -17.30 -2.37 -14.73
CA ILE A 50 -16.11 -1.57 -14.38
C ILE A 50 -15.84 -0.54 -15.49
N GLY A 51 -16.30 0.69 -15.26
CA GLY A 51 -16.13 1.83 -16.15
C GLY A 51 -14.91 2.71 -15.83
N SER A 52 -14.92 3.94 -16.36
CA SER A 52 -13.79 4.88 -16.29
C SER A 52 -13.47 5.43 -14.88
N LEU A 53 -14.42 5.31 -13.93
CA LEU A 53 -14.17 5.59 -12.51
C LEU A 53 -13.72 4.35 -11.73
N GLY A 54 -13.46 3.25 -12.44
CA GLY A 54 -13.00 1.98 -11.91
C GLY A 54 -14.03 1.25 -11.06
N LEU A 55 -13.59 0.43 -10.10
CA LEU A 55 -14.44 -0.57 -9.42
C LEU A 55 -15.70 0.00 -8.80
N VAL A 56 -15.71 1.29 -8.42
CA VAL A 56 -16.88 1.98 -7.84
C VAL A 56 -18.16 1.81 -8.67
N THR A 57 -18.01 1.69 -9.98
CA THR A 57 -19.09 1.54 -10.96
C THR A 57 -19.75 0.15 -10.92
N ALA A 58 -19.00 -0.87 -10.50
CA ALA A 58 -19.48 -2.23 -10.29
C ALA A 58 -20.04 -2.47 -8.87
N LEU A 59 -19.91 -1.50 -7.94
CA LEU A 59 -20.33 -1.68 -6.55
C LEU A 59 -21.83 -1.52 -6.37
N ARG A 60 -22.42 -2.48 -5.64
CA ARG A 60 -23.84 -2.50 -5.32
C ARG A 60 -24.16 -1.55 -4.15
N PRO A 61 -25.32 -0.83 -4.15
CA PRO A 61 -25.72 0.09 -3.07
C PRO A 61 -25.67 -0.52 -1.66
N GLU A 62 -25.94 -1.82 -1.55
CA GLU A 62 -26.00 -2.57 -0.30
C GLU A 62 -24.63 -2.63 0.41
N LEU A 63 -23.52 -2.51 -0.32
CA LEU A 63 -22.18 -2.38 0.26
C LEU A 63 -22.06 -1.08 1.08
N TYR A 64 -22.59 0.02 0.58
CA TYR A 64 -22.55 1.30 1.28
C TYR A 64 -23.46 1.29 2.52
N VAL A 65 -24.58 0.57 2.47
CA VAL A 65 -25.41 0.30 3.65
C VAL A 65 -24.62 -0.49 4.69
N ALA A 66 -23.95 -1.57 4.29
CA ALA A 66 -23.10 -2.36 5.18
C ALA A 66 -21.99 -1.51 5.84
N LEU A 67 -21.29 -0.68 5.06
CA LEU A 67 -20.24 0.21 5.56
C LEU A 67 -20.78 1.32 6.46
N ALA A 68 -21.98 1.84 6.19
CA ALA A 68 -22.64 2.81 7.06
C ALA A 68 -23.02 2.19 8.42
N LEU A 69 -23.58 0.98 8.42
CA LEU A 69 -23.89 0.22 9.64
C LEU A 69 -22.62 -0.10 10.43
N LEU A 70 -21.56 -0.52 9.74
CA LEU A 70 -20.25 -0.80 10.33
C LEU A 70 -19.67 0.47 10.99
N THR A 71 -19.70 1.59 10.27
CA THR A 71 -19.21 2.90 10.76
C THR A 71 -20.00 3.38 11.96
N ALA A 72 -21.33 3.29 11.91
CA ALA A 72 -22.20 3.68 13.01
C ALA A 72 -21.94 2.82 14.27
N GLY A 73 -21.82 1.50 14.09
CA GLY A 73 -21.51 0.57 15.18
C GLY A 73 -20.14 0.82 15.82
N PHE A 74 -19.10 1.00 15.00
CA PHE A 74 -17.76 1.37 15.47
C PHE A 74 -17.77 2.68 16.26
N LEU A 75 -18.36 3.74 15.72
CA LEU A 75 -18.41 5.05 16.37
C LEU A 75 -19.24 5.02 17.64
N HIS A 76 -20.35 4.27 17.67
CA HIS A 76 -21.09 4.03 18.90
C HIS A 76 -20.20 3.37 19.96
N GLY A 77 -19.46 2.31 19.58
CA GLY A 77 -18.51 1.62 20.46
C GLY A 77 -17.40 2.53 20.99
N VAL A 78 -16.90 3.46 20.17
CA VAL A 78 -15.85 4.42 20.56
C VAL A 78 -16.41 5.54 21.46
N PHE A 79 -17.55 6.13 21.11
CA PHE A 79 -18.02 7.37 21.75
C PHE A 79 -19.02 7.16 22.90
N ARG A 80 -19.45 5.92 23.18
CA ARG A 80 -20.27 5.60 24.36
C ARG A 80 -19.54 5.86 25.68
N THR A 81 -20.29 5.87 26.79
CA THR A 81 -19.78 6.22 28.12
C THR A 81 -18.66 5.32 28.60
N ARG A 82 -18.84 4.00 28.43
CA ARG A 82 -17.82 2.97 28.64
C ARG A 82 -17.46 2.38 27.29
N PRO A 83 -16.27 2.64 26.73
CA PRO A 83 -15.90 2.17 25.40
C PRO A 83 -16.15 0.67 25.20
N ALA A 84 -16.42 0.28 23.97
CA ALA A 84 -16.41 -1.13 23.57
C ALA A 84 -15.08 -1.80 23.91
N SER A 85 -15.12 -3.13 24.06
CA SER A 85 -13.90 -3.91 24.27
C SER A 85 -12.98 -3.76 23.06
N ASP A 86 -11.67 -3.84 23.30
CA ASP A 86 -10.67 -3.81 22.22
C ASP A 86 -10.92 -4.92 21.18
N ALA A 87 -11.43 -6.07 21.62
CA ALA A 87 -11.78 -7.17 20.71
C ALA A 87 -12.93 -6.81 19.76
N LEU A 88 -13.98 -6.15 20.26
CA LEU A 88 -15.10 -5.74 19.41
C LEU A 88 -14.70 -4.63 18.43
N LEU A 89 -13.92 -3.64 18.90
CA LEU A 89 -13.39 -2.58 18.02
C LEU A 89 -12.43 -3.14 16.97
N ALA A 90 -11.61 -4.13 17.34
CA ALA A 90 -10.80 -4.87 16.38
C ALA A 90 -11.65 -5.57 15.33
N ALA A 91 -12.77 -6.19 15.71
CA ALA A 91 -13.66 -6.86 14.78
C ALA A 91 -14.26 -5.89 13.75
N TYR A 92 -14.73 -4.71 14.19
CA TYR A 92 -15.18 -3.65 13.28
C TYR A 92 -14.08 -3.24 12.28
N VAL A 93 -12.85 -3.06 12.76
CA VAL A 93 -11.71 -2.70 11.92
C VAL A 93 -11.35 -3.82 10.94
N ILE A 94 -11.34 -5.08 11.38
CA ILE A 94 -11.07 -6.23 10.52
C ILE A 94 -12.11 -6.31 9.40
N VAL A 95 -13.40 -6.17 9.73
CA VAL A 95 -14.47 -6.15 8.72
C VAL A 95 -14.30 -4.97 7.75
N LEU A 96 -13.91 -3.79 8.25
CA LEU A 96 -13.60 -2.64 7.39
C LEU A 96 -12.47 -2.99 6.41
N VAL A 97 -11.38 -3.59 6.89
CA VAL A 97 -10.25 -3.99 6.04
C VAL A 97 -10.67 -5.01 4.99
N VAL A 98 -11.48 -6.01 5.36
CA VAL A 98 -11.98 -7.02 4.42
C VAL A 98 -12.86 -6.39 3.34
N LEU A 99 -13.81 -5.54 3.72
CA LEU A 99 -14.73 -4.91 2.75
C LEU A 99 -14.05 -3.86 1.87
N LEU A 100 -13.02 -3.17 2.37
CA LEU A 100 -12.29 -2.16 1.62
C LEU A 100 -11.20 -2.77 0.73
N PHE A 101 -10.33 -3.61 1.27
CA PHE A 101 -9.14 -4.13 0.57
C PHE A 101 -9.38 -5.49 -0.10
N GLY A 102 -10.45 -6.19 0.27
CA GLY A 102 -10.90 -7.44 -0.38
C GLY A 102 -11.94 -7.22 -1.48
N ALA A 103 -12.30 -5.97 -1.80
CA ALA A 103 -13.36 -5.67 -2.77
C ALA A 103 -13.08 -6.27 -4.17
N ALA A 104 -11.90 -6.04 -4.73
CA ALA A 104 -11.50 -6.58 -6.03
C ALA A 104 -11.53 -8.13 -6.06
N PRO A 105 -10.89 -8.87 -5.13
CA PRO A 105 -10.96 -10.33 -5.10
C PRO A 105 -12.36 -10.97 -5.01
N PHE A 106 -13.38 -10.23 -4.56
CA PHE A 106 -14.76 -10.73 -4.54
C PHE A 106 -15.50 -10.53 -5.87
N ILE A 107 -15.04 -9.61 -6.71
CA ILE A 107 -15.66 -9.21 -7.98
C ILE A 107 -14.87 -9.79 -9.15
N GLU A 108 -13.56 -9.62 -9.15
CA GLU A 108 -12.66 -9.97 -10.24
C GLU A 108 -12.20 -11.43 -10.18
N PRO A 109 -12.12 -12.14 -11.32
CA PRO A 109 -11.74 -13.54 -11.37
C PRO A 109 -10.24 -13.77 -11.20
N LEU A 110 -9.40 -12.75 -11.46
CA LEU A 110 -7.95 -12.85 -11.46
C LEU A 110 -7.32 -11.69 -10.66
N PRO A 111 -6.12 -11.86 -10.10
CA PRO A 111 -5.45 -10.78 -9.39
C PRO A 111 -5.04 -9.61 -10.31
N ARG A 112 -5.56 -8.42 -10.04
CA ARG A 112 -5.31 -7.17 -10.82
C ARG A 112 -3.85 -6.74 -10.99
N MET A 113 -3.03 -6.75 -9.93
CA MET A 113 -1.74 -6.03 -10.00
C MET A 113 -0.68 -6.77 -10.82
N ILE A 114 -0.49 -6.38 -12.08
CA ILE A 114 0.51 -6.94 -13.03
C ILE A 114 1.93 -7.05 -12.44
N PRO A 115 2.48 -6.06 -11.71
CA PRO A 115 3.79 -6.21 -11.08
C PRO A 115 3.87 -7.42 -10.13
N GLY A 116 2.75 -7.80 -9.49
CA GLY A 116 2.67 -8.97 -8.64
C GLY A 116 2.88 -10.29 -9.40
N TRP A 117 2.42 -10.40 -10.65
CA TRP A 117 2.63 -11.58 -11.49
C TRP A 117 4.12 -11.84 -11.72
N LEU A 118 4.88 -10.79 -12.04
CA LEU A 118 6.33 -10.88 -12.14
C LEU A 118 7.00 -11.28 -10.81
N HIS A 119 6.51 -10.79 -9.68
CA HIS A 119 7.03 -11.18 -8.37
C HIS A 119 6.82 -12.67 -8.07
N VAL A 120 5.72 -13.26 -8.56
CA VAL A 120 5.51 -14.71 -8.51
C VAL A 120 6.58 -15.42 -9.34
N GLY A 121 6.87 -14.94 -10.55
CA GLY A 121 7.92 -15.52 -11.40
C GLY A 121 9.32 -15.47 -10.80
N PHE A 122 9.67 -14.38 -10.10
CA PHE A 122 10.95 -14.30 -9.38
C PHE A 122 11.02 -15.28 -8.20
N ALA A 123 9.92 -15.43 -7.46
CA ALA A 123 9.84 -16.39 -6.36
C ALA A 123 9.89 -17.84 -6.88
N ASP A 124 9.17 -18.15 -7.96
CA ASP A 124 9.22 -19.46 -8.64
C ASP A 124 10.65 -19.80 -9.09
N TYR A 125 11.32 -18.85 -9.76
CA TYR A 125 12.69 -19.06 -10.21
C TYR A 125 13.63 -19.43 -9.05
N ILE A 126 13.64 -18.64 -7.98
CA ILE A 126 14.43 -18.96 -6.77
C ILE A 126 14.02 -20.32 -6.20
N ALA A 127 12.72 -20.62 -6.12
CA ALA A 127 12.23 -21.88 -5.59
C ALA A 127 12.71 -23.09 -6.40
N ARG A 128 12.89 -22.95 -7.72
CA ARG A 128 13.37 -24.02 -8.61
C ARG A 128 14.90 -24.14 -8.64
N THR A 129 15.62 -23.02 -8.68
CA THR A 129 17.07 -23.01 -8.96
C THR A 129 17.93 -22.75 -7.73
N GLY A 130 17.40 -22.06 -6.71
CA GLY A 130 18.18 -21.52 -5.60
C GLY A 130 19.02 -20.29 -5.98
N GLU A 131 18.86 -19.77 -7.20
CA GLU A 131 19.66 -18.67 -7.76
C GLU A 131 18.79 -17.42 -8.04
N THR A 132 19.45 -16.29 -8.35
CA THR A 132 18.81 -15.03 -8.76
C THR A 132 19.31 -14.61 -10.13
N LEU A 133 18.53 -13.76 -10.83
CA LEU A 133 18.91 -13.18 -12.13
C LEU A 133 18.99 -11.65 -12.04
N PRO A 134 20.05 -11.10 -11.40
CA PRO A 134 20.12 -9.68 -11.07
C PRO A 134 20.15 -8.75 -12.29
N GLU A 135 20.63 -9.21 -13.45
CA GLU A 135 20.68 -8.44 -14.70
C GLU A 135 19.33 -8.38 -15.43
N LEU A 136 18.37 -9.25 -15.09
CA LEU A 136 17.08 -9.35 -15.79
C LEU A 136 16.18 -8.14 -15.48
N ASP A 137 16.21 -7.68 -14.24
CA ASP A 137 15.35 -6.61 -13.73
C ASP A 137 15.96 -6.03 -12.45
N ALA A 138 15.92 -4.70 -12.30
CA ALA A 138 16.43 -3.99 -11.13
C ALA A 138 15.99 -4.66 -9.83
N ARG A 139 14.69 -4.99 -9.73
CA ARG A 139 14.08 -5.54 -8.52
C ARG A 139 14.75 -6.84 -8.10
N PHE A 140 15.24 -7.64 -9.04
CA PHE A 140 15.81 -8.95 -8.73
C PHE A 140 17.21 -8.86 -8.07
N SER A 141 17.84 -7.68 -8.10
CA SER A 141 19.02 -7.34 -7.29
C SER A 141 18.70 -7.05 -5.81
N TRP A 142 17.42 -7.03 -5.43
CA TRP A 142 16.94 -7.02 -4.06
C TRP A 142 16.09 -8.27 -3.79
N PRO A 143 16.71 -9.47 -3.74
CA PRO A 143 15.98 -10.73 -3.83
C PRO A 143 15.28 -11.13 -2.53
N GLY A 144 15.48 -10.44 -1.41
CA GLY A 144 15.05 -10.91 -0.09
C GLY A 144 13.56 -11.20 0.04
N PHE A 145 12.70 -10.39 -0.59
CA PHE A 145 11.25 -10.65 -0.63
C PHE A 145 10.90 -11.88 -1.47
N PHE A 146 11.52 -12.02 -2.64
CA PHE A 146 11.27 -13.15 -3.54
C PHE A 146 11.77 -14.46 -2.92
N ALA A 147 12.94 -14.43 -2.26
CA ALA A 147 13.50 -15.55 -1.53
C ALA A 147 12.61 -15.96 -0.34
N LEU A 148 12.09 -15.00 0.43
CA LEU A 148 11.15 -15.28 1.50
C LEU A 148 9.85 -15.89 0.97
N THR A 149 9.35 -15.36 -0.16
CA THR A 149 8.13 -15.87 -0.81
C THR A 149 8.35 -17.30 -1.32
N ALA A 150 9.48 -17.57 -1.97
CA ALA A 150 9.89 -18.89 -2.43
C ALA A 150 9.98 -19.90 -1.27
N MET A 151 10.60 -19.49 -0.16
CA MET A 151 10.66 -20.32 1.06
C MET A 151 9.26 -20.60 1.61
N ALA A 152 8.41 -19.57 1.71
CA ALA A 152 7.07 -19.69 2.26
C ALA A 152 6.18 -20.62 1.42
N THR A 153 6.19 -20.51 0.10
CA THR A 153 5.41 -21.39 -0.80
C THR A 153 5.90 -22.83 -0.71
N ARG A 154 7.22 -23.06 -0.70
CA ARG A 154 7.82 -24.40 -0.54
C ARG A 154 7.46 -25.05 0.79
N VAL A 155 7.51 -24.31 1.90
CA VAL A 155 7.12 -24.81 3.23
C VAL A 155 5.62 -25.10 3.30
N ALA A 156 4.79 -24.28 2.66
CA ALA A 156 3.35 -24.47 2.60
C ALA A 156 2.89 -25.58 1.63
N GLY A 157 3.80 -26.18 0.86
CA GLY A 157 3.47 -27.14 -0.19
C GLY A 157 2.66 -26.54 -1.35
N MET A 158 2.73 -25.21 -1.53
CA MET A 158 2.07 -24.52 -2.63
C MET A 158 2.91 -24.63 -3.91
N PRO A 159 2.29 -24.81 -5.10
CA PRO A 159 3.03 -24.87 -6.36
C PRO A 159 3.70 -23.53 -6.68
N ASP A 160 3.02 -22.41 -6.40
CA ASP A 160 3.50 -21.05 -6.62
C ASP A 160 2.83 -20.06 -5.65
N ALA A 161 3.11 -18.77 -5.83
CA ALA A 161 2.55 -17.68 -5.01
C ALA A 161 1.30 -17.02 -5.62
N MET A 162 0.74 -17.52 -6.73
CA MET A 162 -0.45 -16.95 -7.38
C MET A 162 -1.65 -16.82 -6.44
N PRO A 163 -1.99 -17.82 -5.58
CA PRO A 163 -3.13 -17.70 -4.67
C PRO A 163 -3.01 -16.56 -3.66
N LEU A 164 -1.79 -16.09 -3.38
CA LEU A 164 -1.53 -15.03 -2.42
C LEU A 164 -1.78 -13.63 -3.00
N LEU A 165 -1.73 -13.46 -4.33
CA LEU A 165 -1.81 -12.16 -4.99
C LEU A 165 -3.10 -11.41 -4.65
N ALA A 166 -4.24 -12.10 -4.74
CA ALA A 166 -5.55 -11.49 -4.55
C ALA A 166 -5.74 -10.96 -3.11
N TRP A 167 -5.31 -11.73 -2.12
CA TRP A 167 -5.57 -11.43 -0.70
C TRP A 167 -4.43 -10.73 0.02
N ALA A 168 -3.28 -10.54 -0.62
CA ALA A 168 -2.14 -9.83 -0.05
C ALA A 168 -2.50 -8.45 0.53
N PRO A 169 -3.32 -7.59 -0.14
CA PRO A 169 -3.73 -6.31 0.43
C PRO A 169 -4.43 -6.44 1.77
N VAL A 170 -5.32 -7.43 1.93
CA VAL A 170 -6.01 -7.68 3.22
C VAL A 170 -5.00 -8.11 4.28
N GLY A 171 -4.15 -9.09 3.98
CA GLY A 171 -3.14 -9.60 4.91
C GLY A 171 -2.16 -8.52 5.39
N PHE A 172 -1.61 -7.74 4.45
CA PHE A 172 -0.69 -6.65 4.77
C PHE A 172 -1.36 -5.53 5.58
N ASN A 173 -2.57 -5.10 5.23
CA ASN A 173 -3.26 -4.05 5.97
C ASN A 173 -3.61 -4.47 7.41
N LEU A 174 -3.99 -5.74 7.63
CA LEU A 174 -4.18 -6.27 8.98
C LEU A 174 -2.86 -6.21 9.78
N ALA A 175 -1.73 -6.59 9.17
CA ALA A 175 -0.41 -6.52 9.81
C ALA A 175 0.02 -5.07 10.10
N TYR A 176 -0.18 -4.14 9.14
CA TYR A 176 0.06 -2.71 9.35
C TYR A 176 -0.79 -2.18 10.50
N GLY A 177 -2.05 -2.61 10.58
CA GLY A 177 -2.98 -2.18 11.62
C GLY A 177 -2.47 -2.45 13.03
N ILE A 178 -1.79 -3.58 13.26
CA ILE A 178 -1.15 -3.89 14.54
C ILE A 178 -0.10 -2.82 14.89
N ALA A 179 0.80 -2.50 13.95
CA ALA A 179 1.86 -1.53 14.18
C ALA A 179 1.31 -0.10 14.35
N VAL A 180 0.36 0.31 13.50
CA VAL A 180 -0.30 1.62 13.56
C VAL A 180 -1.07 1.79 14.87
N PHE A 181 -1.81 0.79 15.32
CA PHE A 181 -2.51 0.84 16.61
C PHE A 181 -1.52 1.03 17.77
N ARG A 182 -0.40 0.28 17.77
CA ARG A 182 0.63 0.40 18.81
C ARG A 182 1.31 1.78 18.77
N LEU A 183 1.61 2.31 17.59
CA LEU A 183 2.09 3.69 17.40
C LEU A 183 1.10 4.72 17.95
N ALA A 184 -0.19 4.55 17.69
CA ALA A 184 -1.21 5.45 18.21
C ALA A 184 -1.30 5.38 19.74
N ARG A 185 -1.25 4.18 20.34
CA ARG A 185 -1.21 3.96 21.80
C ARG A 185 0.05 4.53 22.47
N LEU A 186 1.18 4.58 21.76
CA LEU A 186 2.39 5.25 22.24
C LEU A 186 2.16 6.76 22.43
N THR A 187 1.30 7.37 21.62
CA THR A 187 1.09 8.82 21.58
C THR A 187 -0.11 9.31 22.39
N SER A 188 -1.02 8.42 22.79
CA SER A 188 -2.26 8.75 23.51
C SER A 188 -2.61 7.71 24.58
N PRO A 189 -2.93 8.13 25.83
CA PRO A 189 -3.42 7.23 26.86
C PRO A 189 -4.86 6.76 26.59
N ASP A 190 -5.66 7.53 25.84
CA ASP A 190 -7.03 7.15 25.49
C ASP A 190 -7.01 6.15 24.32
N ALA A 191 -7.50 4.93 24.57
CA ALA A 191 -7.58 3.87 23.56
C ALA A 191 -8.52 4.25 22.41
N ARG A 192 -9.52 5.09 22.68
CA ARG A 192 -10.43 5.60 21.65
C ARG A 192 -9.71 6.38 20.56
N ALA A 193 -8.71 7.18 20.93
CA ALA A 193 -7.91 7.91 19.97
C ALA A 193 -7.09 6.96 19.09
N ALA A 194 -6.56 5.88 19.68
CA ALA A 194 -5.82 4.87 18.93
C ALA A 194 -6.71 4.07 17.98
N TRP A 195 -7.90 3.66 18.43
CA TRP A 195 -8.89 3.00 17.59
C TRP A 195 -9.39 3.91 16.47
N LEU A 196 -9.69 5.19 16.75
CA LEU A 196 -10.12 6.11 15.72
C LEU A 196 -8.99 6.43 14.72
N ALA A 197 -7.74 6.58 15.18
CA ALA A 197 -6.59 6.72 14.29
C ALA A 197 -6.44 5.51 13.34
N LEU A 198 -6.56 4.31 13.90
CA LEU A 198 -6.51 3.07 13.13
C LEU A 198 -7.67 2.98 12.13
N TRP A 199 -8.88 3.32 12.55
CA TRP A 199 -10.06 3.33 11.68
C TRP A 199 -9.91 4.30 10.51
N LEU A 200 -9.43 5.51 10.76
CA LEU A 200 -9.26 6.55 9.73
C LEU A 200 -8.04 6.30 8.83
N PHE A 201 -7.04 5.54 9.30
CA PHE A 201 -5.90 5.13 8.50
C PHE A 201 -6.32 4.31 7.28
N PHE A 202 -7.25 3.37 7.43
CA PHE A 202 -7.64 2.45 6.35
C PHE A 202 -8.32 3.12 5.14
N PRO A 203 -9.40 3.90 5.29
CA PRO A 203 -10.00 4.59 4.15
C PRO A 203 -9.13 5.74 3.61
N ALA A 204 -8.13 6.20 4.38
CA ALA A 204 -7.10 7.10 3.86
C ALA A 204 -5.96 6.36 3.14
N ASN A 205 -5.81 5.04 3.31
CA ASN A 205 -4.77 4.23 2.68
C ASN A 205 -5.17 3.77 1.26
N TRP A 206 -5.41 4.73 0.37
CA TRP A 206 -5.87 4.48 -1.01
C TRP A 206 -4.73 4.12 -1.99
N VAL A 207 -3.47 4.20 -1.57
CA VAL A 207 -2.27 4.25 -2.44
C VAL A 207 -2.04 2.99 -3.29
N GLY A 208 -2.59 1.83 -2.90
CA GLY A 208 -2.41 0.57 -3.63
C GLY A 208 -1.01 -0.05 -3.54
N GLN A 209 -0.20 0.35 -2.55
CA GLN A 209 1.19 -0.12 -2.35
C GLN A 209 1.28 -1.36 -1.43
N ASP A 210 0.19 -2.09 -1.31
CA ASP A 210 -0.04 -3.23 -0.40
C ASP A 210 -0.29 -4.56 -1.14
N TYR A 211 -0.07 -4.58 -2.46
CA TYR A 211 -0.06 -5.83 -3.24
C TYR A 211 1.13 -6.73 -2.86
N LEU A 212 1.10 -8.00 -3.30
CA LEU A 212 2.16 -8.97 -3.04
C LEU A 212 3.47 -8.51 -3.70
N GLY A 213 4.31 -7.82 -2.94
CA GLY A 213 5.56 -7.29 -3.43
C GLY A 213 6.47 -6.76 -2.33
N PRO A 214 7.75 -6.50 -2.66
CA PRO A 214 8.72 -6.11 -1.66
C PRO A 214 8.37 -4.79 -0.96
N GLN A 215 7.72 -3.86 -1.66
CA GLN A 215 7.29 -2.59 -1.09
C GLN A 215 6.31 -2.76 0.09
N ALA A 216 5.37 -3.70 0.00
CA ALA A 216 4.37 -3.93 1.03
C ALA A 216 5.01 -4.50 2.30
N MET A 217 5.82 -5.55 2.15
CA MET A 217 6.59 -6.12 3.26
C MET A 217 7.51 -5.07 3.91
N ASN A 218 8.16 -4.24 3.11
CA ASN A 218 9.06 -3.22 3.62
C ASN A 218 8.32 -2.08 4.34
N TYR A 219 7.10 -1.76 3.94
CA TYR A 219 6.28 -0.81 4.69
C TYR A 219 5.92 -1.36 6.09
N LEU A 220 5.69 -2.68 6.23
CA LEU A 220 5.56 -3.32 7.55
C LEU A 220 6.85 -3.17 8.37
N PHE A 221 8.02 -3.44 7.78
CA PHE A 221 9.32 -3.27 8.44
C PHE A 221 9.53 -1.83 8.91
N TYR A 222 9.20 -0.85 8.07
CA TYR A 222 9.23 0.57 8.41
C TYR A 222 8.38 0.88 9.64
N LEU A 223 7.11 0.44 9.66
CA LEU A 223 6.20 0.67 10.80
C LEU A 223 6.68 0.00 12.09
N VAL A 224 7.12 -1.26 12.02
CA VAL A 224 7.60 -2.03 13.17
C VAL A 224 8.87 -1.43 13.73
N LEU A 225 9.84 -1.08 12.88
CA LEU A 225 11.11 -0.50 13.30
C LEU A 225 10.88 0.85 14.00
N LEU A 226 10.09 1.75 13.41
CA LEU A 226 9.78 3.04 14.04
C LEU A 226 8.99 2.87 15.35
N MET A 227 8.05 1.93 15.40
CA MET A 227 7.33 1.58 16.63
C MET A 227 8.29 1.11 17.74
N MET A 228 9.27 0.28 17.40
CA MET A 228 10.28 -0.18 18.34
C MET A 228 11.15 0.95 18.87
N LEU A 229 11.64 1.82 17.97
CA LEU A 229 12.47 2.96 18.37
C LEU A 229 11.73 3.92 19.29
N LEU A 230 10.47 4.25 18.96
CA LEU A 230 9.65 5.15 19.77
C LEU A 230 9.26 4.56 21.13
N ARG A 231 9.15 3.23 21.22
CA ARG A 231 8.76 2.54 22.46
C ARG A 231 9.93 2.33 23.42
N TRP A 232 11.05 1.83 22.92
CA TRP A 232 12.16 1.36 23.77
C TRP A 232 13.40 2.27 23.76
N PHE A 233 13.63 3.03 22.68
CA PHE A 233 14.86 3.82 22.50
C PHE A 233 14.59 5.33 22.55
N ARG A 234 13.77 5.77 23.51
CA ARG A 234 13.43 7.18 23.74
C ARG A 234 14.24 7.77 24.90
N PRO A 235 14.57 9.08 24.88
CA PRO A 235 15.23 9.73 26.00
C PRO A 235 14.38 9.65 27.29
N GLY A 236 15.02 9.39 28.43
CA GLY A 236 14.38 9.41 29.75
C GLY A 236 13.92 10.80 30.19
N ARG A 237 13.01 10.87 31.19
CA ARG A 237 12.59 12.14 31.81
C ARG A 237 13.81 12.93 32.29
N ARG A 238 14.01 14.14 31.77
CA ARG A 238 14.69 15.20 32.52
C ARG A 238 13.62 15.98 33.26
N ASP A 239 13.60 15.87 34.58
CA ASP A 239 12.79 16.71 35.44
C ASP A 239 13.32 18.14 35.36
N GLY A 240 12.66 18.97 34.56
CA GLY A 240 12.93 20.40 34.45
C GLY A 240 11.61 21.16 34.51
N SER A 241 11.28 21.68 35.69
CA SER A 241 10.15 22.56 35.93
C SER A 241 10.36 23.92 35.25
N HIS A 242 10.15 24.01 33.94
CA HIS A 242 10.07 25.30 33.27
C HIS A 242 8.60 25.73 33.16
N ARG A 243 8.27 26.77 33.92
CA ARG A 243 6.98 27.48 33.91
C ARG A 243 6.89 28.26 32.58
N GLU A 244 6.12 27.74 31.64
CA GLU A 244 6.13 28.21 30.24
C GLU A 244 5.21 29.43 30.00
N ARG A 245 5.77 30.52 29.46
CA ARG A 245 5.01 31.66 28.90
C ARG A 245 4.59 31.40 27.44
N SER A 246 3.48 31.99 27.03
CA SER A 246 2.92 31.84 25.67
C SER A 246 3.68 32.69 24.63
N PRO A 247 4.06 32.18 23.44
CA PRO A 247 4.77 32.97 22.44
C PRO A 247 3.78 33.76 21.59
N ARG A 248 4.18 34.97 21.17
CA ARG A 248 3.36 35.90 20.38
C ARG A 248 3.74 35.95 18.88
N SER A 249 4.66 35.10 18.39
CA SER A 249 5.11 35.10 16.98
C SER A 249 5.35 33.70 16.40
N PRO A 250 5.23 33.52 15.06
CA PRO A 250 5.49 32.25 14.37
C PRO A 250 6.96 31.81 14.41
N LEU A 251 7.92 32.76 14.34
CA LEU A 251 9.35 32.46 14.51
C LEU A 251 9.66 31.94 15.94
N GLY A 252 8.99 32.51 16.94
CA GLY A 252 9.08 32.06 18.34
C GLY A 252 8.46 30.68 18.57
N LEU A 253 7.48 30.28 17.75
CA LEU A 253 6.93 28.92 17.76
C LEU A 253 7.92 27.92 17.15
N LEU A 254 8.57 28.26 16.02
CA LEU A 254 9.59 27.44 15.35
C LEU A 254 10.82 27.22 16.25
N LEU A 255 11.38 28.30 16.79
CA LEU A 255 12.48 28.24 17.75
C LEU A 255 12.09 27.44 18.99
N ARG A 256 10.86 27.60 19.50
CA ARG A 256 10.36 26.80 20.63
C ARG A 256 10.17 25.34 20.28
N LEU A 257 9.78 24.97 19.06
CA LEU A 257 9.70 23.57 18.61
C LEU A 257 11.07 22.92 18.53
N LEU A 258 12.08 23.64 18.05
CA LEU A 258 13.47 23.21 18.00
C LEU A 258 14.09 23.12 19.40
N LEU A 259 13.69 23.99 20.33
CA LEU A 259 14.21 24.09 21.70
C LEU A 259 13.33 23.40 22.75
N LEU A 260 12.21 22.79 22.35
CA LEU A 260 11.26 22.15 23.26
C LEU A 260 11.93 20.96 23.93
N PRO A 261 12.12 20.96 25.27
CA PRO A 261 12.68 19.82 25.96
C PRO A 261 11.76 18.60 25.70
N PRO A 262 12.34 17.41 25.53
CA PRO A 262 11.59 16.26 25.04
C PRO A 262 10.50 15.85 26.04
N ARG A 263 9.24 16.25 25.78
CA ARG A 263 8.09 15.65 26.45
C ARG A 263 7.95 14.20 25.99
N PRO A 264 8.02 13.20 26.88
CA PRO A 264 7.94 11.80 26.48
C PRO A 264 6.56 11.46 25.91
N LEU A 265 6.53 10.54 24.94
CA LEU A 265 5.35 9.80 24.52
C LEU A 265 4.64 9.26 25.78
N ARG A 266 3.33 9.51 25.90
CA ARG A 266 2.57 9.18 27.12
C ARG A 266 2.20 7.71 27.13
N LEU A 267 3.07 6.87 27.66
CA LEU A 267 2.73 5.50 28.03
C LEU A 267 2.80 5.34 29.54
N GLU A 268 1.95 4.43 30.02
CA GLU A 268 1.95 3.86 31.36
C GLU A 268 3.37 3.59 31.86
N PRO A 269 3.62 3.70 33.18
CA PRO A 269 4.88 3.27 33.75
C PRO A 269 5.10 1.80 33.37
N VAL A 270 6.04 1.54 32.46
CA VAL A 270 6.58 0.19 32.31
C VAL A 270 7.32 -0.05 33.61
N THR A 271 6.67 -0.78 34.52
CA THR A 271 7.18 -1.18 35.83
C THR A 271 8.44 -2.04 35.72
N HIS A 272 8.73 -2.57 34.53
CA HIS A 272 9.99 -3.21 34.21
C HIS A 272 10.87 -2.32 33.33
N ARG A 273 11.92 -1.71 33.92
CA ARG A 273 13.08 -1.28 33.13
C ARG A 273 13.54 -2.52 32.34
N SER A 274 13.51 -2.46 31.01
CA SER A 274 14.03 -3.54 30.17
C SER A 274 15.47 -3.83 30.61
N SER A 275 15.78 -5.10 30.84
CA SER A 275 17.14 -5.49 31.20
C SER A 275 18.12 -5.09 30.09
N PRO A 276 19.41 -4.87 30.40
CA PRO A 276 20.42 -4.62 29.37
C PRO A 276 20.42 -5.68 28.26
N ALA A 277 20.26 -6.96 28.64
CA ALA A 277 20.16 -8.07 27.67
C ALA A 277 18.93 -7.92 26.74
N SER A 278 17.79 -7.51 27.28
CA SER A 278 16.58 -7.24 26.47
C SER A 278 16.80 -6.08 25.50
N LEU A 279 17.52 -5.02 25.90
CA LEU A 279 17.84 -3.90 25.01
C LEU A 279 18.80 -4.32 23.90
N VAL A 280 19.81 -5.14 24.20
CA VAL A 280 20.70 -5.71 23.17
C VAL A 280 19.90 -6.56 22.19
N GLY A 281 19.01 -7.43 22.67
CA GLY A 281 18.12 -8.21 21.81
C GLY A 281 17.24 -7.34 20.92
N LEU A 282 16.68 -6.26 21.45
CA LEU A 282 15.88 -5.30 20.65
C LEU A 282 16.71 -4.59 19.58
N VAL A 283 17.97 -4.21 19.89
CA VAL A 283 18.88 -3.65 18.87
C VAL A 283 19.15 -4.69 17.79
N ALA A 284 19.44 -5.95 18.16
CA ALA A 284 19.67 -7.01 17.19
C ALA A 284 18.45 -7.23 16.27
N VAL A 285 17.23 -7.19 16.81
CA VAL A 285 16.00 -7.26 16.00
C VAL A 285 15.87 -6.04 15.08
N VAL A 286 16.13 -4.82 15.57
CA VAL A 286 16.11 -3.61 14.74
C VAL A 286 17.10 -3.71 13.58
N LEU A 287 18.32 -4.20 13.84
CA LEU A 287 19.33 -4.43 12.81
C LEU A 287 18.87 -5.51 11.82
N ALA A 288 18.37 -6.65 12.31
CA ALA A 288 17.89 -7.74 11.45
C ALA A 288 16.74 -7.28 10.52
N VAL A 289 15.77 -6.53 11.05
CA VAL A 289 14.66 -5.97 10.26
C VAL A 289 15.18 -4.97 9.22
N PHE A 290 16.15 -4.12 9.57
CA PHE A 290 16.75 -3.18 8.62
C PHE A 290 17.57 -3.88 7.54
N MET A 291 18.35 -4.91 7.88
CA MET A 291 19.06 -5.74 6.91
C MET A 291 18.09 -6.43 5.96
N ALA A 292 17.03 -7.06 6.50
CA ALA A 292 15.98 -7.70 5.70
C ALA A 292 15.31 -6.70 4.75
N SER A 293 15.04 -5.48 5.22
CA SER A 293 14.54 -4.38 4.39
C SER A 293 15.51 -4.03 3.27
N THR A 294 16.80 -3.88 3.62
CA THR A 294 17.88 -3.50 2.70
C THR A 294 18.08 -4.48 1.56
N VAL A 295 17.97 -5.79 1.82
CA VAL A 295 18.11 -6.83 0.77
C VAL A 295 16.82 -7.08 -0.01
N SER A 296 15.70 -6.46 0.39
CA SER A 296 14.39 -6.74 -0.18
C SER A 296 13.83 -5.60 -1.00
N HIS A 297 14.22 -4.34 -0.75
CA HIS A 297 13.64 -3.21 -1.48
C HIS A 297 14.59 -2.03 -1.58
N GLN A 298 14.62 -1.41 -2.76
CA GLN A 298 15.52 -0.31 -3.10
C GLN A 298 15.25 1.01 -2.33
N LEU A 299 13.97 1.42 -2.16
CA LEU A 299 13.64 2.75 -1.61
C LEU A 299 13.38 2.79 -0.10
N THR A 300 12.57 1.89 0.45
CA THR A 300 12.17 1.90 1.87
C THR A 300 13.31 1.94 2.89
N PRO A 301 14.45 1.25 2.72
CA PRO A 301 15.60 1.41 3.61
C PRO A 301 16.08 2.86 3.69
N ILE A 302 16.03 3.61 2.58
CA ILE A 302 16.36 5.04 2.57
C ILE A 302 15.35 5.83 3.39
N ALA A 303 14.05 5.53 3.24
CA ALA A 303 12.99 6.15 4.06
C ALA A 303 13.19 5.89 5.57
N ILE A 304 13.63 4.68 5.94
CA ILE A 304 13.98 4.34 7.32
C ILE A 304 15.17 5.20 7.78
N VAL A 305 16.27 5.27 7.02
CA VAL A 305 17.45 6.09 7.36
C VAL A 305 17.05 7.54 7.57
N VAL A 306 16.25 8.12 6.67
CA VAL A 306 15.77 9.50 6.75
C VAL A 306 14.92 9.73 8.01
N CYS A 307 13.95 8.86 8.29
CA CYS A 307 13.06 9.02 9.45
C CYS A 307 13.80 8.81 10.78
N VAL A 308 14.69 7.82 10.85
CA VAL A 308 15.51 7.56 12.05
C VAL A 308 16.53 8.67 12.26
N GLY A 309 17.16 9.16 11.19
CA GLY A 309 18.03 10.34 11.20
C GLY A 309 17.31 11.57 11.74
N ALA A 310 16.11 11.86 11.21
CA ALA A 310 15.28 12.96 11.69
C ALA A 310 14.93 12.81 13.18
N LEU A 311 14.57 11.61 13.65
CA LEU A 311 14.35 11.32 15.08
C LEU A 311 15.61 11.55 15.93
N VAL A 312 16.80 11.20 15.44
CA VAL A 312 18.07 11.47 16.15
C VAL A 312 18.35 12.97 16.21
N LEU A 313 18.16 13.70 15.09
CA LEU A 313 18.36 15.15 15.01
C LEU A 313 17.48 15.91 16.01
N VAL A 314 16.20 15.53 16.14
CA VAL A 314 15.29 16.10 17.14
C VAL A 314 15.43 15.48 18.54
N ARG A 315 16.49 14.69 18.75
CA ARG A 315 16.84 14.05 20.04
C ARG A 315 15.72 13.17 20.59
N ARG A 316 15.04 12.41 19.73
CA ARG A 316 13.95 11.48 20.07
C ARG A 316 14.34 10.01 20.01
N CYS A 317 15.54 9.69 19.54
CA CYS A 317 16.13 8.36 19.59
C CYS A 317 17.42 8.38 20.43
N THR A 318 17.58 7.43 21.36
CA THR A 318 18.80 7.27 22.18
C THR A 318 19.95 6.64 21.41
N LEU A 319 19.65 5.87 20.36
CA LEU A 319 20.64 5.24 19.48
C LEU A 319 21.15 6.25 18.43
N ARG A 320 21.97 7.20 18.87
CA ARG A 320 22.40 8.36 18.06
C ARG A 320 23.21 7.99 16.82
N THR A 321 23.97 6.91 16.86
CA THR A 321 24.80 6.43 15.75
C THR A 321 24.05 5.49 14.79
N LEU A 322 22.81 5.12 15.12
CA LEU A 322 22.03 4.16 14.32
C LEU A 322 21.80 4.60 12.86
N PRO A 323 21.47 5.87 12.55
CA PRO A 323 21.33 6.30 11.16
C PRO A 323 22.60 6.12 10.34
N VAL A 324 23.77 6.34 10.95
CA VAL A 324 25.07 6.16 10.28
C VAL A 324 25.32 4.69 10.00
N LEU A 325 25.07 3.81 10.98
CA LEU A 325 25.19 2.37 10.79
C LEU A 325 24.25 1.86 9.68
N PHE A 326 23.00 2.33 9.67
CA PHE A 326 22.04 2.01 8.61
C PHE A 326 22.49 2.51 7.24
N ALA A 327 23.02 3.74 7.16
CA ALA A 327 23.57 4.26 5.92
C ALA A 327 24.77 3.43 5.43
N VAL A 328 25.68 3.02 6.33
CA VAL A 328 26.82 2.17 5.98
C VAL A 328 26.36 0.81 5.45
N VAL A 329 25.42 0.16 6.13
CA VAL A 329 24.81 -1.11 5.67
C VAL A 329 24.17 -0.97 4.30
N LEU A 330 23.37 0.08 4.12
CA LEU A 330 22.67 0.35 2.86
C LEU A 330 23.66 0.59 1.73
N MET A 331 24.67 1.44 1.96
CA MET A 331 25.71 1.70 0.98
C MET A 331 26.53 0.46 0.68
N ALA A 332 26.87 -0.36 1.67
CA ALA A 332 27.54 -1.64 1.45
C ALA A 332 26.68 -2.56 0.56
N TYR A 333 25.37 -2.67 0.82
CA TYR A 333 24.50 -3.49 -0.04
C TYR A 333 24.41 -2.94 -1.46
N ILE A 334 24.24 -1.64 -1.65
CA ILE A 334 24.23 -1.02 -2.97
C ILE A 334 25.57 -1.30 -3.67
N SER A 335 26.70 -1.09 -3.00
CA SER A 335 28.05 -1.24 -3.54
C SER A 335 28.53 -2.67 -3.74
N TYR A 336 27.84 -3.69 -3.22
CA TYR A 336 28.23 -5.10 -3.40
C TYR A 336 27.08 -5.99 -3.89
N GLY A 337 25.93 -5.94 -3.24
CA GLY A 337 24.77 -6.78 -3.55
C GLY A 337 24.01 -6.36 -4.81
N ALA A 338 23.95 -5.06 -5.11
CA ALA A 338 23.22 -4.55 -6.27
C ALA A 338 24.12 -4.22 -7.49
N VAL A 339 25.44 -4.42 -7.39
CA VAL A 339 26.41 -4.05 -8.44
C VAL A 339 26.09 -4.68 -9.78
N ALA A 340 25.67 -5.95 -9.77
CA ALA A 340 25.34 -6.70 -10.98
C ALA A 340 24.30 -5.98 -11.85
N TYR A 341 23.42 -5.18 -11.26
CA TYR A 341 22.47 -4.38 -12.01
C TYR A 341 22.96 -2.95 -12.26
N TRP A 342 23.34 -2.22 -11.20
CA TRP A 342 23.56 -0.77 -11.32
C TRP A 342 24.81 -0.40 -12.12
N ALA A 343 25.82 -1.27 -12.19
CA ALA A 343 27.04 -0.99 -12.96
C ALA A 343 26.75 -0.73 -14.46
N GLY A 344 25.70 -1.35 -15.00
CA GLY A 344 25.21 -1.11 -16.37
C GLY A 344 24.05 -0.11 -16.47
N HIS A 345 23.51 0.36 -15.34
CA HIS A 345 22.26 1.13 -15.27
C HIS A 345 22.40 2.34 -14.33
N LEU A 346 23.56 3.02 -14.39
CA LEU A 346 23.89 4.14 -13.52
C LEU A 346 22.88 5.29 -13.62
N ASP A 347 22.51 5.68 -14.85
CA ASP A 347 21.58 6.78 -15.08
C ASP A 347 20.16 6.43 -14.61
N ASP A 348 19.72 5.18 -14.78
CA ASP A 348 18.41 4.72 -14.32
C ASP A 348 18.29 4.80 -12.78
N MET A 349 19.38 4.53 -12.06
CA MET A 349 19.39 4.52 -10.60
C MET A 349 19.70 5.88 -9.96
N PHE A 350 20.59 6.66 -10.57
CA PHE A 350 21.13 7.89 -9.96
C PHE A 350 20.88 9.17 -10.77
N GLY A 351 20.48 9.07 -12.04
CA GLY A 351 20.32 10.23 -12.93
C GLY A 351 19.21 11.20 -12.51
N SER A 352 18.23 10.75 -11.71
CA SER A 352 17.16 11.61 -11.19
C SER A 352 17.44 12.22 -9.81
N VAL A 353 18.56 11.89 -9.17
CA VAL A 353 18.89 12.39 -7.81
C VAL A 353 19.11 13.90 -7.85
N GLY A 354 18.41 14.63 -6.98
CA GLY A 354 18.48 16.09 -6.91
C GLY A 354 17.69 16.83 -7.99
N ASN A 355 17.14 16.12 -8.99
CA ASN A 355 16.28 16.70 -10.02
C ASN A 355 14.81 16.78 -9.54
N VAL A 356 14.54 17.75 -8.67
CA VAL A 356 13.19 17.98 -8.13
C VAL A 356 12.19 18.35 -9.23
N GLY A 357 12.62 19.11 -10.24
CA GLY A 357 11.78 19.49 -11.38
C GLY A 357 11.32 18.28 -12.20
N GLY A 358 12.25 17.40 -12.57
CA GLY A 358 11.94 16.12 -13.24
C GLY A 358 11.07 15.21 -12.39
N THR A 359 11.33 15.15 -11.08
CA THR A 359 10.51 14.40 -10.13
C THR A 359 9.06 14.88 -10.09
N ILE A 360 8.82 16.20 -10.09
CA ILE A 360 7.48 16.79 -10.20
C ILE A 360 6.84 16.44 -11.55
N ASN A 361 7.60 16.53 -12.64
CA ASN A 361 7.08 16.21 -13.97
C ASN A 361 6.61 14.75 -14.06
N HIS A 362 7.44 13.79 -13.65
CA HIS A 362 7.09 12.36 -13.67
C HIS A 362 5.99 11.99 -12.67
N GLY A 363 6.05 12.56 -11.46
CA GLY A 363 5.19 12.12 -10.36
C GLY A 363 3.87 12.87 -10.21
N ALA A 364 3.73 14.05 -10.83
CA ALA A 364 2.51 14.86 -10.75
C ALA A 364 1.97 15.27 -12.13
N VAL A 365 2.80 15.68 -13.09
CA VAL A 365 2.31 16.17 -14.39
C VAL A 365 1.94 15.02 -15.32
N GLN A 366 2.86 14.07 -15.54
CA GLN A 366 2.61 12.91 -16.42
C GLN A 366 1.49 12.02 -15.88
N ARG A 367 1.35 11.94 -14.56
CA ARG A 367 0.29 11.19 -13.86
C ARG A 367 -1.12 11.76 -14.03
N VAL A 368 -1.27 13.00 -14.49
CA VAL A 368 -2.58 13.64 -14.73
C VAL A 368 -2.99 13.52 -16.22
N ARG A 369 -2.20 12.82 -17.05
CA ARG A 369 -2.61 12.49 -18.43
C ARG A 369 -3.58 11.31 -18.43
N GLY A 370 -4.23 11.04 -19.57
CA GLY A 370 -5.21 9.98 -19.72
C GLY A 370 -6.62 10.51 -19.97
N ASP A 371 -7.61 9.63 -19.92
CA ASP A 371 -9.02 9.98 -20.13
C ASP A 371 -9.62 10.81 -18.97
N GLU A 372 -10.82 11.36 -19.17
CA GLU A 372 -11.48 12.21 -18.18
C GLU A 372 -11.76 11.47 -16.85
N GLY A 373 -12.00 10.16 -16.90
CA GLY A 373 -12.22 9.32 -15.72
C GLY A 373 -10.95 9.21 -14.88
N HIS A 374 -9.83 8.86 -15.52
CA HIS A 374 -8.52 8.80 -14.88
C HIS A 374 -8.11 10.16 -14.28
N GLN A 375 -8.30 11.25 -15.02
CA GLN A 375 -8.04 12.60 -14.52
C GLN A 375 -8.86 12.93 -13.27
N THR A 376 -10.15 12.56 -13.26
CA THR A 376 -11.04 12.73 -12.10
C THR A 376 -10.53 11.94 -10.89
N VAL A 377 -10.11 10.69 -11.11
CA VAL A 377 -9.52 9.83 -10.07
C VAL A 377 -8.27 10.47 -9.48
N VAL A 378 -7.37 10.98 -10.31
CA VAL A 378 -6.13 11.64 -9.87
C VAL A 378 -6.41 12.93 -9.11
N LEU A 379 -7.35 13.75 -9.58
CA LEU A 379 -7.77 14.96 -8.86
C LEU A 379 -8.36 14.62 -7.49
N LEU A 380 -9.21 13.59 -7.40
CA LEU A 380 -9.76 13.13 -6.13
C LEU A 380 -8.65 12.66 -5.17
N ARG A 381 -7.66 11.91 -5.64
CA ARG A 381 -6.48 11.49 -4.85
C ARG A 381 -5.72 12.68 -4.28
N LEU A 382 -5.54 13.75 -5.07
CA LEU A 382 -4.91 14.99 -4.63
C LEU A 382 -5.74 15.71 -3.56
N VAL A 383 -7.04 15.90 -3.80
CA VAL A 383 -7.95 16.55 -2.84
C VAL A 383 -7.99 15.77 -1.53
N LEU A 384 -8.16 14.45 -1.61
CA LEU A 384 -8.17 13.55 -0.45
C LEU A 384 -6.88 13.67 0.35
N THR A 385 -5.73 13.71 -0.33
CA THR A 385 -4.41 13.91 0.31
C THR A 385 -4.34 15.23 1.06
N LEU A 386 -4.71 16.33 0.41
CA LEU A 386 -4.68 17.66 1.01
C LEU A 386 -5.65 17.78 2.19
N VAL A 387 -6.83 17.16 2.11
CA VAL A 387 -7.80 17.12 3.21
C VAL A 387 -7.23 16.34 4.41
N VAL A 388 -6.69 15.14 4.19
CA VAL A 388 -6.11 14.32 5.27
C VAL A 388 -4.94 15.06 5.94
N TRP A 389 -4.02 15.62 5.16
CA TRP A 389 -2.89 16.38 5.69
C TRP A 389 -3.32 17.67 6.39
N GLY A 390 -4.23 18.43 5.80
CA GLY A 390 -4.77 19.66 6.38
C GLY A 390 -5.43 19.39 7.74
N LEU A 391 -6.29 18.38 7.82
CA LEU A 391 -6.91 17.96 9.08
C LEU A 391 -5.89 17.44 10.10
N ALA A 392 -4.85 16.73 9.65
CA ALA A 392 -3.75 16.30 10.51
C ALA A 392 -2.95 17.49 11.06
N VAL A 393 -2.67 18.53 10.26
CA VAL A 393 -2.02 19.78 10.70
C VAL A 393 -2.89 20.52 11.73
N VAL A 394 -4.20 20.60 11.51
CA VAL A 394 -5.12 21.19 12.50
C VAL A 394 -5.13 20.36 13.79
N GLY A 395 -5.12 19.03 13.69
CA GLY A 395 -5.00 18.11 14.82
C GLY A 395 -3.69 18.31 15.60
N ALA A 396 -2.57 18.42 14.90
CA ALA A 396 -1.25 18.74 15.44
C ALA A 396 -1.25 20.08 16.19
N TRP A 397 -1.72 21.16 15.55
CA TRP A 397 -1.83 22.48 16.14
C TRP A 397 -2.67 22.47 17.41
N ARG A 398 -3.82 21.78 17.39
CA ARG A 398 -4.69 21.63 18.56
C ARG A 398 -4.00 20.89 19.71
N ARG A 399 -3.26 19.83 19.40
CA ARG A 399 -2.49 19.06 20.37
C ARG A 399 -1.36 19.90 20.99
N MET A 400 -0.68 20.71 20.18
CA MET A 400 0.32 21.68 20.64
C MET A 400 -0.26 22.75 21.56
N ARG A 401 -1.41 23.35 21.20
CA ARG A 401 -2.12 24.36 22.04
C ARG A 401 -2.53 23.81 23.40
N ARG A 402 -2.76 22.50 23.51
CA ARG A 402 -3.07 21.80 24.77
C ARG A 402 -1.82 21.34 25.53
N GLY A 403 -0.61 21.68 25.08
CA GLY A 403 0.64 21.26 25.72
C GLY A 403 1.04 19.80 25.49
N HIS A 404 0.41 19.11 24.53
CA HIS A 404 0.69 17.70 24.21
C HIS A 404 1.57 17.55 22.96
N ALA A 405 2.37 18.57 22.60
CA ALA A 405 3.24 18.54 21.43
C ALA A 405 4.18 17.32 21.46
N ASP A 406 4.07 16.46 20.46
CA ASP A 406 4.89 15.26 20.31
C ASP A 406 5.81 15.43 19.12
N LEU A 407 7.01 15.94 19.39
CA LEU A 407 7.98 16.25 18.34
C LEU A 407 8.38 14.99 17.56
N GLY A 408 8.38 13.81 18.19
CA GLY A 408 8.68 12.56 17.48
C GLY A 408 7.61 12.25 16.44
N LEU A 409 6.34 12.34 16.83
CA LEU A 409 5.21 12.16 15.91
C LEU A 409 5.19 13.20 14.78
N LEU A 410 5.40 14.48 15.10
CA LEU A 410 5.46 15.55 14.10
C LEU A 410 6.64 15.36 13.13
N THR A 411 7.78 14.92 13.66
CA THR A 411 8.97 14.62 12.84
C THR A 411 8.69 13.48 11.88
N LEU A 412 8.06 12.39 12.34
CA LEU A 412 7.74 11.26 11.47
C LEU A 412 6.63 11.54 10.46
N ALA A 413 5.73 12.48 10.75
CA ALA A 413 4.77 12.98 9.77
C ALA A 413 5.45 13.83 8.67
N GLY A 414 6.52 14.56 9.00
CA GLY A 414 7.21 15.48 8.08
C GLY A 414 8.45 14.90 7.38
N ALA A 415 9.18 13.98 8.01
CA ALA A 415 10.44 13.42 7.49
C ALA A 415 10.30 12.74 6.11
N PRO A 416 9.20 12.03 5.79
CA PRO A 416 9.02 11.44 4.47
C PRO A 416 9.11 12.45 3.32
N PHE A 417 8.76 13.72 3.53
CA PHE A 417 8.85 14.76 2.49
C PHE A 417 10.30 15.02 2.03
N LEU A 418 11.30 14.68 2.85
CA LEU A 418 12.71 14.78 2.44
C LEU A 418 13.05 13.81 1.29
N LEU A 419 12.24 12.77 1.08
CA LEU A 419 12.42 11.84 -0.05
C LEU A 419 12.17 12.50 -1.41
N LEU A 420 11.45 13.63 -1.47
CA LEU A 420 11.21 14.39 -2.71
C LEU A 420 12.50 15.00 -3.29
N ALA A 421 13.52 15.21 -2.45
CA ALA A 421 14.82 15.71 -2.90
C ALA A 421 15.71 14.61 -3.50
N MET A 422 15.27 13.35 -3.45
CA MET A 422 16.02 12.20 -3.96
C MET A 422 15.56 11.86 -5.39
N GLN A 423 15.53 10.56 -5.70
CA GLN A 423 15.10 10.02 -6.99
C GLN A 423 13.58 10.00 -7.17
N SER A 424 13.13 10.11 -8.42
CA SER A 424 11.71 10.09 -8.80
C SER A 424 11.03 8.72 -8.57
N TYR A 425 11.81 7.64 -8.52
CA TYR A 425 11.36 6.26 -8.29
C TYR A 425 10.20 5.87 -9.23
N GLY A 426 10.45 5.87 -10.55
CA GLY A 426 9.41 5.59 -11.55
C GLY A 426 8.21 6.54 -11.48
N GLY A 427 8.41 7.77 -11.01
CA GLY A 427 7.36 8.75 -10.78
C GLY A 427 6.51 8.48 -9.52
N GLU A 428 6.71 7.40 -8.78
CA GLU A 428 5.87 7.05 -7.63
C GLU A 428 6.24 7.80 -6.33
N ILE A 429 7.28 8.62 -6.31
CA ILE A 429 7.78 9.19 -5.05
C ILE A 429 6.70 9.95 -4.23
N PHE A 430 5.76 10.65 -4.87
CA PHE A 430 4.66 11.32 -4.15
C PHE A 430 3.74 10.33 -3.42
N LEU A 431 3.43 9.20 -4.06
CA LEU A 431 2.66 8.12 -3.45
C LEU A 431 3.41 7.53 -2.25
N ARG A 432 4.74 7.40 -2.36
CA ARG A 432 5.62 6.90 -1.29
C ARG A 432 5.64 7.86 -0.10
N VAL A 433 5.81 9.16 -0.35
CA VAL A 433 5.77 10.20 0.70
C VAL A 433 4.44 10.16 1.45
N TYR A 434 3.33 10.08 0.72
CA TYR A 434 2.01 9.96 1.32
C TYR A 434 1.90 8.70 2.18
N ALA A 435 2.25 7.52 1.64
CA ALA A 435 2.18 6.26 2.37
C ALA A 435 3.02 6.27 3.66
N PHE A 436 4.27 6.72 3.61
CA PHE A 436 5.15 6.76 4.77
C PHE A 436 4.72 7.77 5.85
N ALA A 437 4.08 8.87 5.46
CA ALA A 437 3.58 9.89 6.38
C ALA A 437 2.20 9.53 6.98
N LEU A 438 1.37 8.81 6.21
CA LEU A 438 -0.02 8.48 6.53
C LEU A 438 -0.28 7.96 7.96
N PRO A 439 0.48 7.01 8.53
CA PRO A 439 0.18 6.48 9.86
C PRO A 439 0.27 7.57 10.93
N PHE A 440 1.23 8.49 10.79
CA PHE A 440 1.41 9.61 11.71
C PHE A 440 0.36 10.71 11.47
N MET A 441 0.01 10.95 10.21
CA MET A 441 -1.08 11.88 9.84
C MET A 441 -2.42 11.40 10.41
N ALA A 442 -2.74 10.10 10.31
CA ALA A 442 -3.96 9.53 10.87
C ALA A 442 -4.03 9.67 12.41
N ILE A 443 -2.90 9.46 13.09
CA ILE A 443 -2.79 9.69 14.55
C ILE A 443 -3.05 11.17 14.89
N LEU A 444 -2.41 12.10 14.17
CA LEU A 444 -2.59 13.53 14.38
C LEU A 444 -4.02 13.98 14.09
N LEU A 445 -4.61 13.48 13.00
CA LEU A 445 -5.98 13.75 12.59
C LEU A 445 -6.98 13.23 13.64
N SER A 446 -6.77 12.03 14.20
CA SER A 446 -7.63 11.49 15.26
C SER A 446 -7.73 12.41 16.49
N ALA A 447 -6.67 13.18 16.80
CA ALA A 447 -6.65 14.12 17.92
C ALA A 447 -7.55 15.36 17.71
N LEU A 448 -8.03 15.59 16.48
CA LEU A 448 -9.07 16.57 16.19
C LEU A 448 -10.44 16.08 16.70
N LEU A 449 -10.71 14.79 16.53
CA LEU A 449 -12.03 14.17 16.65
C LEU A 449 -12.23 13.50 18.00
N VAL A 450 -11.22 12.78 18.50
CA VAL A 450 -11.24 12.27 19.86
C VAL A 450 -10.70 13.33 20.79
N PRO A 451 -11.48 13.71 21.79
CA PRO A 451 -10.98 14.65 22.76
C PRO A 451 -10.99 14.03 24.15
N ALA A 452 -10.08 14.51 24.97
CA ALA A 452 -10.29 14.54 26.41
C ALA A 452 -11.46 15.51 26.78
N TRP A 453 -12.62 15.43 26.09
CA TRP A 453 -13.73 16.37 26.25
C TRP A 453 -14.70 15.92 27.35
N PRO A 454 -15.40 16.89 27.99
CA PRO A 454 -16.54 16.58 28.84
C PRO A 454 -17.65 15.89 28.03
N ALA A 455 -18.51 15.12 28.70
CA ALA A 455 -19.56 14.31 28.09
C ALA A 455 -20.41 15.05 27.03
N ARG A 456 -20.70 16.34 27.25
CA ARG A 456 -21.48 17.23 26.36
C ARG A 456 -20.95 17.38 24.92
N ARG A 457 -19.70 17.00 24.68
CA ARG A 457 -19.04 17.19 23.38
C ARG A 457 -18.81 15.88 22.62
N ARG A 458 -19.29 14.75 23.15
CA ARG A 458 -19.15 13.42 22.51
C ARG A 458 -19.99 13.27 21.24
N VAL A 459 -21.24 13.76 21.25
CA VAL A 459 -22.13 13.64 20.09
C VAL A 459 -21.61 14.43 18.89
N PRO A 460 -21.23 15.72 19.00
CA PRO A 460 -20.65 16.45 17.87
C PRO A 460 -19.35 15.82 17.35
N ALA A 461 -18.52 15.27 18.24
CA ALA A 461 -17.30 14.56 17.86
C ALA A 461 -17.60 13.27 17.07
N ALA A 462 -18.58 12.48 17.54
CA ALA A 462 -19.03 11.27 16.86
C ALA A 462 -19.63 11.57 15.50
N LEU A 463 -20.44 12.63 15.39
CA LEU A 463 -21.02 13.08 14.11
C LEU A 463 -19.93 13.51 13.13
N LEU A 464 -18.97 14.33 13.56
CA LEU A 464 -17.85 14.75 12.71
C LEU A 464 -16.97 13.56 12.28
N ALA A 465 -16.71 12.62 13.19
CA ALA A 465 -15.99 11.39 12.88
C ALA A 465 -16.77 10.49 11.91
N GLY A 466 -18.10 10.45 12.04
CA GLY A 466 -19.03 9.79 11.13
C GLY A 466 -18.97 10.39 9.74
N THR A 467 -19.20 11.70 9.62
CA THR A 467 -19.11 12.42 8.34
C THR A 467 -17.75 12.20 7.68
N LEU A 468 -16.66 12.36 8.43
CA LEU A 468 -15.33 12.15 7.87
C LEU A 468 -15.12 10.69 7.43
N SER A 469 -15.52 9.71 8.25
CA SER A 469 -15.39 8.29 7.89
C SER A 469 -16.19 7.97 6.63
N THR A 470 -17.42 8.44 6.52
CA THR A 470 -18.27 8.23 5.33
C THR A 470 -17.65 8.86 4.09
N VAL A 471 -17.16 10.10 4.18
CA VAL A 471 -16.50 10.78 3.05
C VAL A 471 -15.23 10.05 2.63
N LEU A 472 -14.38 9.66 3.58
CA LEU A 472 -13.15 8.92 3.28
C LEU A 472 -13.45 7.54 2.68
N ILE A 473 -14.43 6.80 3.21
CA ILE A 473 -14.83 5.48 2.68
C ILE A 473 -15.40 5.61 1.26
N ALA A 474 -16.27 6.59 1.00
CA ALA A 474 -16.79 6.82 -0.34
C ALA A 474 -15.68 7.21 -1.32
N ALA A 475 -14.79 8.13 -0.92
CA ALA A 475 -13.66 8.54 -1.74
C ALA A 475 -12.63 7.40 -1.95
N PHE A 476 -12.49 6.49 -0.98
CA PHE A 476 -11.54 5.39 -1.04
C PHE A 476 -11.77 4.47 -2.24
N PHE A 477 -13.03 4.13 -2.56
CA PHE A 477 -13.29 3.23 -3.69
C PHE A 477 -12.83 3.84 -5.01
N VAL A 478 -13.09 5.13 -5.22
CA VAL A 478 -12.62 5.84 -6.42
C VAL A 478 -11.09 6.05 -6.36
N ALA A 479 -10.54 6.48 -5.23
CA ALA A 479 -9.11 6.77 -5.13
C ALA A 479 -8.24 5.51 -5.25
N ARG A 480 -8.66 4.38 -4.69
CA ARG A 480 -7.91 3.12 -4.72
C ARG A 480 -8.18 2.30 -5.98
N TYR A 481 -9.45 2.21 -6.37
CA TYR A 481 -9.89 1.35 -7.47
C TYR A 481 -10.22 2.13 -8.74
N GLY A 482 -9.94 3.43 -8.80
CA GLY A 482 -10.30 4.26 -9.96
C GLY A 482 -9.59 3.88 -11.26
N ASN A 483 -8.49 3.14 -11.17
CA ASN A 483 -7.74 2.61 -12.31
C ASN A 483 -8.19 1.20 -12.73
N GLU A 484 -9.23 0.63 -12.09
CA GLU A 484 -9.54 -0.80 -12.24
C GLU A 484 -9.84 -1.21 -13.68
N ALA A 485 -10.32 -0.29 -14.53
CA ALA A 485 -10.57 -0.58 -15.94
C ALA A 485 -9.34 -1.18 -16.66
N PHE A 486 -8.13 -0.67 -16.36
CA PHE A 486 -6.88 -1.15 -16.94
C PHE A 486 -6.02 -1.99 -15.97
N GLU A 487 -6.24 -1.86 -14.65
CA GLU A 487 -5.53 -2.67 -13.66
C GLU A 487 -6.11 -4.08 -13.54
N GLN A 488 -7.40 -4.31 -13.80
CA GLN A 488 -7.96 -5.65 -13.81
C GLN A 488 -7.26 -6.56 -14.84
N VAL A 489 -7.08 -7.82 -14.49
CA VAL A 489 -6.59 -8.83 -15.44
C VAL A 489 -7.75 -9.57 -16.06
N ARG A 490 -7.94 -9.40 -17.37
CA ARG A 490 -8.99 -10.07 -18.14
C ARG A 490 -8.67 -11.55 -18.31
N PRO A 491 -9.64 -12.47 -18.16
CA PRO A 491 -9.42 -13.90 -18.41
C PRO A 491 -8.99 -14.23 -19.84
N ALA A 492 -9.36 -13.41 -20.82
CA ALA A 492 -8.94 -13.57 -22.21
C ALA A 492 -7.45 -13.25 -22.41
N ASP A 493 -6.96 -12.16 -21.82
CA ASP A 493 -5.55 -11.77 -21.80
C ASP A 493 -4.69 -12.87 -21.16
N HIS A 494 -5.11 -13.33 -19.98
CA HIS A 494 -4.40 -14.41 -19.27
C HIS A 494 -4.34 -15.70 -20.08
N ARG A 495 -5.43 -16.11 -20.74
CA ARG A 495 -5.44 -17.31 -21.61
C ARG A 495 -4.50 -17.18 -22.82
N ALA A 496 -4.33 -15.97 -23.37
CA ALA A 496 -3.37 -15.75 -24.45
C ALA A 496 -1.92 -15.89 -23.97
N VAL A 497 -1.63 -15.40 -22.76
CA VAL A 497 -0.31 -15.56 -22.12
C VAL A 497 -0.02 -17.03 -21.80
N GLU A 498 -0.99 -17.76 -21.24
CA GLU A 498 -0.85 -19.21 -21.01
C GLU A 498 -0.61 -19.99 -22.32
N TRP A 499 -1.30 -19.60 -23.40
CA TRP A 499 -1.08 -20.20 -24.71
C TRP A 499 0.36 -19.95 -25.21
N LEU A 500 0.90 -18.74 -25.03
CA LEU A 500 2.30 -18.44 -25.36
C LEU A 500 3.26 -19.34 -24.59
N TYR A 501 3.06 -19.52 -23.28
CA TYR A 501 3.91 -20.39 -22.47
C TYR A 501 3.88 -21.86 -22.90
N ALA A 502 2.71 -22.33 -23.36
CA ALA A 502 2.55 -23.71 -23.81
C ALA A 502 3.13 -23.98 -25.22
N HIS A 503 3.17 -22.98 -26.11
CA HIS A 503 3.46 -23.19 -27.54
C HIS A 503 4.76 -22.55 -28.03
N ALA A 504 5.25 -21.49 -27.37
CA ALA A 504 6.42 -20.76 -27.83
C ALA A 504 7.72 -21.46 -27.41
N PRO A 505 8.68 -21.68 -28.34
CA PRO A 505 10.00 -22.23 -28.02
C PRO A 505 10.78 -21.35 -27.03
N ALA A 506 11.66 -21.96 -26.23
CA ALA A 506 12.52 -21.18 -25.34
C ALA A 506 13.51 -20.29 -26.11
N GLY A 507 13.74 -19.08 -25.60
CA GLY A 507 14.66 -18.09 -26.16
C GLY A 507 14.06 -17.14 -27.20
N VAL A 508 12.78 -17.31 -27.57
CA VAL A 508 12.06 -16.34 -28.43
C VAL A 508 11.72 -15.06 -27.68
N SER A 509 11.39 -14.01 -28.43
CA SER A 509 10.89 -12.76 -27.86
C SER A 509 9.36 -12.74 -27.78
N PHE A 510 8.81 -12.28 -26.67
CA PHE A 510 7.42 -11.86 -26.57
C PHE A 510 7.35 -10.34 -26.64
N VAL A 511 6.72 -9.86 -27.69
CA VAL A 511 6.57 -8.44 -28.01
C VAL A 511 5.15 -8.03 -27.70
N SER A 512 4.97 -6.90 -27.01
CA SER A 512 3.65 -6.35 -26.66
C SER A 512 3.59 -4.87 -27.02
N VAL A 513 2.40 -4.34 -27.28
CA VAL A 513 2.23 -2.93 -27.68
C VAL A 513 2.25 -1.97 -26.49
N THR A 514 1.96 -2.48 -25.28
CA THR A 514 2.19 -1.77 -24.01
C THR A 514 2.81 -2.72 -22.97
N SER A 515 3.20 -2.18 -21.81
CA SER A 515 3.69 -2.98 -20.68
C SER A 515 2.57 -3.69 -19.88
N ASN A 516 1.30 -3.42 -20.19
CA ASN A 516 0.14 -3.93 -19.45
C ASN A 516 -0.23 -5.36 -19.88
N VAL A 517 0.65 -6.33 -19.62
CA VAL A 517 0.43 -7.75 -19.93
C VAL A 517 0.70 -8.60 -18.67
N PRO A 518 -0.20 -9.53 -18.28
CA PRO A 518 -0.08 -10.37 -17.08
C PRO A 518 0.89 -11.54 -17.30
N TRP A 519 2.07 -11.26 -17.88
CA TRP A 519 3.12 -12.24 -18.13
C TRP A 519 4.21 -12.20 -17.05
N ARG A 520 5.22 -13.03 -17.24
CA ARG A 520 6.37 -13.27 -16.34
C ARG A 520 6.00 -13.89 -14.98
N ALA A 521 4.83 -14.53 -14.86
CA ALA A 521 4.51 -15.36 -13.69
C ALA A 521 5.23 -16.71 -13.70
N GLN A 522 5.63 -17.17 -14.88
CA GLN A 522 6.33 -18.44 -15.07
C GLN A 522 7.42 -18.30 -16.13
N GLY A 523 8.53 -19.01 -15.92
CA GLY A 523 9.65 -19.06 -16.87
C GLY A 523 10.24 -17.69 -17.21
N VAL A 524 10.49 -16.85 -16.20
CA VAL A 524 11.05 -15.50 -16.39
C VAL A 524 12.37 -15.49 -17.16
N GLU A 525 13.12 -16.58 -17.08
CA GLU A 525 14.40 -16.83 -17.75
C GLU A 525 14.24 -17.39 -19.18
N ARG A 526 13.07 -17.94 -19.52
CA ARG A 526 12.86 -18.66 -20.79
C ARG A 526 12.70 -17.75 -21.98
N TYR A 527 12.21 -16.52 -21.80
CA TYR A 527 11.77 -15.65 -22.88
C TYR A 527 12.33 -14.23 -22.74
N ARG A 528 12.46 -13.53 -23.86
CA ARG A 528 12.78 -12.09 -23.87
C ARG A 528 11.49 -11.29 -23.97
N TYR A 529 11.15 -10.54 -22.94
CA TYR A 529 9.89 -9.78 -22.90
C TYR A 529 10.14 -8.32 -23.28
N ARG A 530 9.50 -7.86 -24.36
CA ARG A 530 9.79 -6.60 -25.04
C ARG A 530 8.51 -5.77 -25.23
N PRO A 531 8.10 -5.00 -24.20
CA PRO A 531 7.00 -4.05 -24.37
C PRO A 531 7.45 -2.85 -25.21
N LEU A 532 6.70 -2.54 -26.27
CA LEU A 532 6.98 -1.46 -27.23
C LEU A 532 6.43 -0.08 -26.81
N GLY A 533 5.96 0.07 -25.56
CA GLY A 533 5.36 1.31 -25.04
C GLY A 533 6.35 2.47 -24.88
N GLU A 534 6.17 3.32 -23.86
CA GLU A 534 7.07 4.48 -23.59
C GLU A 534 8.58 4.15 -23.61
N ASP A 535 8.95 2.87 -23.49
CA ASP A 535 10.33 2.35 -23.50
C ASP A 535 10.99 2.25 -24.90
N LEU A 536 10.23 2.23 -26.03
CA LEU A 536 10.79 2.01 -27.39
C LEU A 536 10.30 2.99 -28.48
N GLY A 537 9.52 4.02 -28.13
CA GLY A 537 9.09 5.07 -29.07
C GLY A 537 7.71 4.85 -29.69
N PRO A 538 7.41 5.44 -30.87
CA PRO A 538 6.08 5.34 -31.47
C PRO A 538 5.77 3.91 -31.91
N THR A 539 4.73 3.32 -31.34
CA THR A 539 4.23 1.99 -31.72
C THR A 539 3.64 2.05 -33.13
N THR A 540 4.44 1.65 -34.11
CA THR A 540 4.08 1.55 -35.53
C THR A 540 4.28 0.11 -35.99
N VAL A 541 3.61 -0.31 -37.07
CA VAL A 541 3.81 -1.64 -37.65
C VAL A 541 5.29 -1.91 -37.97
N GLY A 542 6.00 -0.92 -38.51
CA GLY A 542 7.44 -1.02 -38.80
C GLY A 542 8.28 -1.24 -37.55
N ALA A 543 8.02 -0.50 -36.47
CA ALA A 543 8.73 -0.70 -35.19
C ALA A 543 8.44 -2.07 -34.56
N ILE A 544 7.20 -2.57 -34.69
CA ILE A 544 6.82 -3.92 -34.26
C ILE A 544 7.59 -4.97 -35.06
N GLU A 545 7.60 -4.84 -36.40
CA GLU A 545 8.34 -5.76 -37.28
C GLU A 545 9.85 -5.75 -36.93
N GLU A 546 10.42 -4.57 -36.75
CA GLU A 546 11.84 -4.40 -36.42
C GLU A 546 12.17 -5.10 -35.10
N GLU A 547 11.44 -4.83 -34.01
CA GLU A 547 11.64 -5.48 -32.71
C GLU A 547 11.47 -7.01 -32.79
N MET A 548 10.48 -7.50 -33.55
CA MET A 548 10.31 -8.94 -33.76
C MET A 548 11.47 -9.57 -34.53
N ARG A 549 12.11 -8.83 -35.45
CA ARG A 549 13.29 -9.29 -36.21
C ARG A 549 14.59 -9.26 -35.41
N HIS A 550 14.67 -8.46 -34.35
CA HIS A 550 15.87 -8.37 -33.52
C HIS A 550 16.27 -9.70 -32.88
N ASN A 551 15.33 -10.64 -32.69
CA ASN A 551 15.63 -11.96 -32.16
C ASN A 551 15.64 -13.02 -33.28
N PRO A 552 16.82 -13.57 -33.65
CA PRO A 552 16.92 -14.57 -34.72
C PRO A 552 16.25 -15.90 -34.35
N LYS A 553 15.95 -16.15 -33.07
CA LYS A 553 15.20 -17.34 -32.63
C LYS A 553 13.69 -17.22 -32.90
N GLY A 554 13.22 -16.04 -33.29
CA GLY A 554 11.82 -15.74 -33.53
C GLY A 554 11.18 -14.89 -32.44
N ALA A 555 9.97 -14.40 -32.73
CA ALA A 555 9.20 -13.56 -31.84
C ALA A 555 7.70 -13.79 -32.01
N TYR A 556 6.94 -13.53 -30.94
CA TYR A 556 5.48 -13.53 -30.91
C TYR A 556 5.00 -12.15 -30.46
N LEU A 557 4.12 -11.54 -31.24
CA LEU A 557 3.42 -10.32 -30.88
C LEU A 557 2.11 -10.68 -30.18
N ILE A 558 1.90 -10.18 -28.97
CA ILE A 558 0.65 -10.31 -28.23
C ILE A 558 -0.10 -8.98 -28.20
N ILE A 559 -1.33 -9.00 -28.68
CA ILE A 559 -2.26 -7.87 -28.67
C ILE A 559 -3.46 -8.28 -27.84
N THR A 560 -3.81 -7.47 -26.82
CA THR A 560 -4.95 -7.74 -25.94
C THR A 560 -5.73 -6.48 -25.64
N GLU A 561 -7.02 -6.66 -25.32
CA GLU A 561 -7.92 -5.58 -24.90
C GLU A 561 -7.39 -4.83 -23.66
N GLY A 562 -6.79 -5.53 -22.69
CA GLY A 562 -6.18 -4.89 -21.53
C GLY A 562 -5.05 -3.91 -21.88
N GLN A 563 -4.32 -4.15 -22.98
CA GLN A 563 -3.32 -3.20 -23.47
C GLN A 563 -3.95 -1.97 -24.10
N PHE A 564 -5.08 -2.13 -24.80
CA PHE A 564 -5.80 -1.04 -25.44
C PHE A 564 -6.42 -0.11 -24.40
N VAL A 565 -7.13 -0.67 -23.43
CA VAL A 565 -7.71 0.11 -22.32
C VAL A 565 -6.62 0.85 -21.54
N PHE A 566 -5.47 0.23 -21.29
CA PHE A 566 -4.34 0.91 -20.67
C PHE A 566 -3.81 2.09 -21.51
N ALA A 567 -3.66 1.88 -22.82
CA ALA A 567 -3.17 2.91 -23.72
C ALA A 567 -4.11 4.12 -23.79
N GLU A 568 -5.42 3.90 -23.85
CA GLU A 568 -6.42 4.97 -23.90
C GLU A 568 -6.57 5.67 -22.55
N SER A 569 -6.83 4.91 -21.48
CA SER A 569 -7.17 5.48 -20.17
C SER A 569 -5.97 6.06 -19.44
N PHE A 570 -4.78 5.43 -19.53
CA PHE A 570 -3.59 5.86 -18.78
C PHE A 570 -2.58 6.63 -19.64
N LEU A 571 -2.23 6.12 -20.83
CA LEU A 571 -1.27 6.78 -21.71
C LEU A 571 -1.89 7.94 -22.52
N GLY A 572 -3.21 8.07 -22.53
CA GLY A 572 -3.93 9.13 -23.23
C GLY A 572 -3.92 8.98 -24.75
N LYS A 573 -3.82 7.74 -25.27
CA LYS A 573 -3.97 7.48 -26.70
C LYS A 573 -5.41 7.78 -27.15
N PRO A 574 -5.63 8.17 -28.43
CA PRO A 574 -6.96 8.37 -28.96
C PRO A 574 -7.81 7.10 -28.87
N ARG A 575 -9.12 7.27 -28.70
CA ARG A 575 -10.08 6.16 -28.69
C ARG A 575 -10.03 5.39 -30.01
N GLY A 576 -10.02 4.06 -29.96
CA GLY A 576 -9.86 3.19 -31.13
C GLY A 576 -8.40 2.98 -31.55
N TRP A 577 -7.41 3.51 -30.80
CA TRP A 577 -5.99 3.43 -31.19
C TRP A 577 -5.51 1.99 -31.31
N GLY A 578 -5.92 1.13 -30.37
CA GLY A 578 -5.51 -0.27 -30.35
C GLY A 578 -6.07 -1.06 -31.53
N GLU A 579 -7.36 -0.87 -31.81
CA GLU A 579 -8.07 -1.50 -32.90
C GLU A 579 -7.56 -1.00 -34.26
N ASN A 580 -7.20 0.27 -34.36
CA ASN A 580 -6.55 0.82 -35.56
C ASN A 580 -5.18 0.18 -35.78
N LEU A 581 -4.35 0.13 -34.74
CA LEU A 581 -3.02 -0.49 -34.80
C LEU A 581 -3.12 -1.97 -35.20
N GLU A 582 -4.09 -2.69 -34.63
CA GLU A 582 -4.32 -4.07 -34.99
C GLU A 582 -4.76 -4.24 -36.45
N ARG A 583 -5.65 -3.37 -36.95
CA ARG A 583 -6.01 -3.35 -38.37
C ARG A 583 -4.79 -3.11 -39.25
N GLU A 584 -3.92 -2.17 -38.90
CA GLU A 584 -2.68 -1.91 -39.63
C GLU A 584 -1.74 -3.14 -39.62
N VAL A 585 -1.64 -3.86 -38.49
CA VAL A 585 -0.87 -5.11 -38.38
C VAL A 585 -1.43 -6.17 -39.34
N VAL A 586 -2.75 -6.34 -39.40
CA VAL A 586 -3.41 -7.29 -40.30
C VAL A 586 -3.25 -6.88 -41.77
N ASP A 587 -3.52 -5.62 -42.08
CA ASP A 587 -3.50 -5.05 -43.44
C ASP A 587 -2.08 -5.03 -44.03
N SER A 588 -1.04 -4.98 -43.19
CA SER A 588 0.35 -5.04 -43.64
C SER A 588 0.71 -6.35 -44.37
N GLY A 589 -0.03 -7.44 -44.11
CA GLY A 589 0.29 -8.78 -44.62
C GLY A 589 1.61 -9.37 -44.09
N GLN A 590 2.32 -8.68 -43.20
CA GLN A 590 3.61 -9.11 -42.68
C GLN A 590 3.49 -10.06 -41.49
N PHE A 591 2.32 -10.15 -40.88
CA PHE A 591 2.06 -10.89 -39.65
C PHE A 591 1.06 -12.02 -39.91
N ARG A 592 1.35 -13.19 -39.36
CA ARG A 592 0.49 -14.38 -39.41
C ARG A 592 -0.13 -14.63 -38.04
N LEU A 593 -1.45 -14.66 -38.00
CA LEU A 593 -2.23 -14.99 -36.80
C LEU A 593 -1.97 -16.45 -36.40
N VAL A 594 -1.63 -16.69 -35.13
CA VAL A 594 -1.37 -18.03 -34.58
C VAL A 594 -2.28 -18.40 -33.40
N TYR A 595 -2.87 -17.40 -32.74
CA TYR A 595 -3.85 -17.60 -31.69
C TYR A 595 -4.88 -16.46 -31.71
N THR A 596 -6.13 -16.79 -31.43
CA THR A 596 -7.20 -15.82 -31.29
C THR A 596 -8.20 -16.28 -30.25
N ASN A 597 -8.68 -15.34 -29.46
CA ASN A 597 -9.85 -15.47 -28.60
C ASN A 597 -10.65 -14.14 -28.67
N PRO A 598 -11.77 -13.98 -27.94
CA PRO A 598 -12.62 -12.79 -28.07
C PRO A 598 -11.91 -11.44 -27.85
N GLU A 599 -10.86 -11.36 -27.03
CA GLU A 599 -10.23 -10.10 -26.60
C GLU A 599 -8.69 -10.10 -26.77
N ALA A 600 -8.11 -11.17 -27.31
CA ALA A 600 -6.66 -11.31 -27.44
C ALA A 600 -6.28 -12.11 -28.68
N ARG A 601 -5.22 -11.65 -29.35
CA ARG A 601 -4.64 -12.28 -30.54
C ARG A 601 -3.12 -12.32 -30.43
N VAL A 602 -2.54 -13.37 -31.00
CA VAL A 602 -1.09 -13.54 -31.08
C VAL A 602 -0.68 -13.74 -32.52
N TYR A 603 0.37 -13.04 -32.92
CA TYR A 603 0.92 -13.04 -34.26
C TYR A 603 2.40 -13.44 -34.27
N VAL A 604 2.85 -14.00 -35.39
CA VAL A 604 4.28 -14.21 -35.73
C VAL A 604 4.58 -13.51 -37.06
N LEU A 605 5.85 -13.24 -37.36
CA LEU A 605 6.22 -12.74 -38.68
C LEU A 605 5.96 -13.80 -39.76
N ALA A 606 5.29 -13.41 -40.85
CA ALA A 606 5.09 -14.25 -42.02
C ALA A 606 6.44 -14.52 -42.71
N SER A 607 6.62 -15.75 -43.21
CA SER A 607 7.84 -16.13 -43.93
C SER A 607 7.93 -15.41 -45.27
N THR A 608 9.15 -15.16 -45.78
CA THR A 608 9.37 -14.47 -47.07
C THR A 608 8.73 -15.20 -48.26
N SER A 609 8.52 -16.52 -48.17
CA SER A 609 7.82 -17.31 -49.20
C SER A 609 6.31 -17.08 -49.25
N GLU A 610 5.69 -16.68 -48.14
CA GLU A 610 4.24 -16.43 -48.06
C GLU A 610 3.85 -15.00 -48.48
N ARG A 611 4.83 -14.08 -48.62
CA ARG A 611 4.59 -12.70 -49.07
C ARG A 611 4.31 -12.57 -50.58
N GLY A 612 4.56 -13.63 -51.36
CA GLY A 612 4.45 -13.62 -52.82
C GLY A 612 3.08 -14.04 -53.40
N ASP A 613 2.18 -14.59 -52.59
CA ASP A 613 0.91 -15.20 -53.03
C ASP A 613 -0.33 -14.35 -52.70
N ARG A 614 -0.18 -13.03 -52.52
CA ARG A 614 -1.32 -12.09 -52.36
C ARG A 614 -1.24 -10.91 -53.31
#